data_AF-A0AAP2DI05-F1
#
_entry.id   AF-A0AAP2DI05-F1
#
_cell.length_a   1.000
_cell.length_b   1.000
_cell.length_c   1.000
_cell.angle_alpha   90.00
_cell.angle_beta   90.00
_cell.angle_gamma   90.00
#
_symmetry.space_group_name_H-M   'P 1'
#
loop_
_entity.id
_entity.type
_entity.pdbx_description
1 polymer ?
#
loop_
_entity_poly.entity_id
_entity_poly.type
_entity_poly.pdbx_seq_one_letter_code
_entity_poly.pdbx_strand_id
1 'polypeptide(L)'
;MRDLMLMVHFIGLSMALGTGFANLFLSMAAAKLEPAERGPFMFRTLVLIRMGHIGLGLLLISGFYLITPFWKILGHMPTLIAKLCFVTLLVILVSIITVIAKKAQRQNNPAMLARLKPFGMLNFFVGFTIVVLAVLSFH
;
A
#
# COMPACT_ATOMS: atom_id res chain seq x y z
N MET A 1 -25.13 -0.11 7.51
CA MET A 1 -23.84 -0.84 7.52
C MET A 1 -22.98 -0.61 6.26
N ARG A 2 -23.59 -0.54 5.06
CA ARG A 2 -22.85 -0.27 3.81
C ARG A 2 -22.04 1.04 3.84
N ASP A 3 -22.64 2.15 4.26
CA ASP A 3 -21.96 3.46 4.25
C ASP A 3 -20.80 3.53 5.24
N LEU A 4 -20.97 2.90 6.41
CA LEU A 4 -19.87 2.72 7.37
C LEU A 4 -18.71 1.96 6.74
N MET A 5 -18.98 0.88 6.02
CA MET A 5 -17.94 0.09 5.35
C MET A 5 -17.29 0.85 4.20
N LEU A 6 -18.03 1.70 3.48
CA LEU A 6 -17.45 2.61 2.50
C LEU A 6 -16.51 3.63 3.17
N MET A 7 -16.92 4.25 4.28
CA MET A 7 -16.06 5.16 5.03
C MET A 7 -14.78 4.45 5.49
N VAL A 8 -14.90 3.25 6.08
CA VAL A 8 -13.74 2.44 6.49
C VAL A 8 -12.86 2.08 5.30
N HIS A 9 -13.44 1.75 4.14
CA HIS A 9 -12.72 1.45 2.92
C HIS A 9 -11.91 2.65 2.43
N PHE A 10 -12.50 3.84 2.40
CA PHE A 10 -11.83 5.08 1.98
C PHE A 10 -10.75 5.52 2.97
N ILE A 11 -10.95 5.32 4.27
CA ILE A 11 -9.90 5.53 5.29
C ILE A 11 -8.74 4.57 5.04
N GLY A 12 -9.03 3.27 4.87
CA GLY A 12 -8.03 2.26 4.56
C GLY A 12 -7.24 2.61 3.29
N LEU A 13 -7.94 3.03 2.24
CA LEU A 13 -7.37 3.48 0.99
C LEU A 13 -6.43 4.67 1.18
N SER A 14 -6.90 5.70 1.89
CA SER A 14 -6.12 6.91 2.18
C SER A 14 -4.85 6.59 2.98
N MET A 15 -4.93 5.69 3.96
CA MET A 15 -3.78 5.25 4.74
C MET A 15 -2.78 4.43 3.91
N ALA A 16 -3.26 3.43 3.16
CA ALA A 16 -2.40 2.53 2.38
C ALA A 16 -1.70 3.28 1.23
N LEU A 17 -2.45 4.10 0.49
CA LEU A 17 -1.94 4.86 -0.65
C LEU A 17 -1.13 6.07 -0.18
N GLY A 18 -1.57 6.75 0.88
CA GLY A 18 -0.83 7.81 1.55
C GLY A 18 0.51 7.36 2.11
N THR A 19 0.61 6.11 2.60
CA THR A 19 1.89 5.49 2.97
C THR A 19 2.85 5.38 1.78
N GLY A 20 2.34 5.00 0.60
CA GLY A 20 3.12 4.96 -0.64
C GLY A 20 3.64 6.34 -1.03
N PHE A 21 2.77 7.36 -1.02
CA PHE A 21 3.15 8.76 -1.25
C PHE A 21 4.22 9.23 -0.25
N ALA A 22 4.00 9.02 1.05
CA ALA A 22 4.93 9.44 2.08
C ALA A 22 6.31 8.80 1.89
N ASN A 23 6.36 7.49 1.61
CA ASN A 23 7.63 6.80 1.33
C ASN A 23 8.33 7.34 0.09
N LEU A 24 7.60 7.70 -0.97
CA LEU A 24 8.17 8.31 -2.17
C LEU A 24 8.85 9.64 -1.81
N PHE A 25 8.12 10.57 -1.16
CA PHE A 25 8.65 11.88 -0.79
C PHE A 25 9.79 11.80 0.23
N LEU A 26 9.66 10.94 1.24
CA LEU A 26 10.72 10.75 2.24
C LEU A 26 11.97 10.11 1.63
N SER A 27 11.84 9.22 0.64
CA SER A 27 13.00 8.68 -0.08
C SER A 27 13.73 9.74 -0.91
N MET A 28 12.99 10.71 -1.48
CA MET A 28 13.57 11.85 -2.18
C MET A 28 14.26 12.82 -1.21
N ALA A 29 13.67 13.05 -0.04
CA ALA A 29 14.29 13.85 1.01
C ALA A 29 15.56 13.18 1.55
N ALA A 30 15.52 11.88 1.82
CA ALA A 30 16.67 11.10 2.28
C ALA A 30 17.84 11.15 1.30
N ALA A 31 17.58 11.18 -0.01
CA ALA A 31 18.64 11.27 -1.02
C ALA A 31 19.48 12.57 -0.93
N LYS A 32 18.93 13.63 -0.31
CA LYS A 32 19.60 14.92 -0.11
C LYS A 32 20.39 15.01 1.19
N LEU A 33 20.22 14.05 2.11
CA LEU A 33 20.94 14.02 3.38
C LEU A 33 22.38 13.52 3.20
N GLU A 34 23.24 13.84 4.16
CA GLU A 34 24.58 13.26 4.26
C GLU A 34 24.50 11.73 4.47
N PRO A 35 25.45 10.94 3.93
CA PRO A 35 25.41 9.47 4.04
C PRO A 35 25.25 8.94 5.46
N ALA A 36 25.83 9.63 6.45
CA ALA A 36 25.75 9.28 7.87
C ALA A 36 24.33 9.45 8.46
N GLU A 37 23.55 10.41 7.96
CA GLU A 37 22.22 10.75 8.48
C GLU A 37 21.09 9.96 7.82
N ARG A 38 21.33 9.44 6.61
CA ARG A 38 20.34 8.69 5.80
C ARG A 38 19.78 7.48 6.52
N GLY A 39 20.65 6.67 7.14
CA GLY A 39 20.24 5.46 7.86
C GLY A 39 19.27 5.77 8.99
N PRO A 40 19.67 6.59 9.99
CA PRO A 40 18.81 7.01 11.10
C PRO A 40 17.50 7.65 10.63
N PHE A 41 17.53 8.50 9.59
CA PHE A 41 16.32 9.07 9.01
C PHE A 41 15.36 7.99 8.51
N MET A 42 15.85 7.06 7.67
CA MET A 42 15.04 5.98 7.11
C MET A 42 14.51 5.00 8.17
N PHE A 43 15.20 4.85 9.31
CA PHE A 43 14.66 4.07 10.44
C PHE A 43 13.44 4.72 11.07
N ARG A 44 13.42 6.05 11.20
CA ARG A 44 12.27 6.79 11.73
C ARG A 44 11.06 6.69 10.81
N THR A 45 11.28 6.60 9.49
CA THR A 45 10.18 6.46 8.52
C THR A 45 9.53 5.07 8.53
N LEU A 46 10.12 4.07 9.21
CA LEU A 46 9.53 2.72 9.29
C LEU A 46 8.18 2.68 10.01
N VAL A 47 7.83 3.71 10.79
CA VAL A 47 6.49 3.87 11.35
C VAL A 47 5.40 3.86 10.25
N LEU A 48 5.72 4.36 9.06
CA LEU A 48 4.82 4.37 7.91
C LEU A 48 4.47 2.96 7.42
N ILE A 49 5.37 1.99 7.60
CA ILE A 49 5.06 0.60 7.26
C ILE A 49 3.88 0.11 8.09
N ARG A 50 3.84 0.42 9.39
CA ARG A 50 2.72 0.06 10.27
C ARG A 50 1.43 0.73 9.82
N MET A 51 1.48 2.01 9.46
CA MET A 51 0.32 2.73 8.91
C MET A 51 -0.22 2.06 7.64
N GLY A 52 0.67 1.68 6.72
CA GLY A 52 0.31 0.96 5.50
C GLY A 52 -0.36 -0.39 5.77
N HIS A 53 0.07 -1.14 6.79
CA HIS A 53 -0.57 -2.41 7.15
C HIS A 53 -1.97 -2.23 7.73
N ILE A 54 -2.15 -1.22 8.58
CA ILE A 54 -3.46 -0.90 9.12
C ILE A 54 -4.39 -0.50 7.97
N GLY A 55 -3.93 0.38 7.08
CA GLY A 55 -4.69 0.77 5.88
C GLY A 55 -5.06 -0.41 5.00
N LEU A 56 -4.11 -1.32 4.74
CA LEU A 56 -4.35 -2.54 3.97
C LEU A 56 -5.36 -3.47 4.65
N GLY A 57 -5.25 -3.65 5.97
CA GLY A 57 -6.22 -4.45 6.73
C GLY A 57 -7.63 -3.90 6.63
N LEU A 58 -7.79 -2.58 6.81
CA LEU A 58 -9.08 -1.89 6.65
C LEU A 58 -9.62 -2.06 5.23
N LEU A 59 -8.77 -1.90 4.19
CA LEU A 59 -9.14 -2.08 2.79
C LEU A 59 -9.65 -3.49 2.49
N LEU A 60 -8.96 -4.51 2.98
CA LEU A 60 -9.33 -5.91 2.74
C LEU A 60 -10.67 -6.23 3.41
N ILE A 61 -10.79 -5.96 4.71
CA ILE A 61 -12.01 -6.27 5.48
C ILE A 61 -13.22 -5.57 4.88
N SER A 62 -13.12 -4.26 4.65
CA SER A 62 -14.21 -3.48 4.07
C SER A 62 -14.47 -3.84 2.60
N GLY A 63 -13.43 -4.13 1.81
CA GLY A 63 -13.56 -4.50 0.40
C GLY A 63 -14.27 -5.83 0.20
N PHE A 64 -13.92 -6.85 1.01
CA PHE A 64 -14.61 -8.13 1.02
C PHE A 64 -16.08 -8.02 1.45
N TYR A 65 -16.40 -7.10 2.37
CA TYR A 65 -17.79 -6.82 2.70
C TYR A 65 -18.53 -6.15 1.53
N LEU A 66 -17.94 -5.12 0.92
CA LEU A 66 -18.57 -4.32 -0.12
C LEU A 66 -18.78 -5.07 -1.44
N ILE A 67 -17.99 -6.12 -1.71
CA ILE A 67 -18.17 -6.96 -2.90
C ILE A 67 -19.28 -8.01 -2.73
N THR A 68 -19.79 -8.25 -1.52
CA THR A 68 -20.81 -9.29 -1.27
C THR A 68 -22.03 -9.26 -2.21
N PRO A 69 -22.64 -8.11 -2.57
CA PRO A 69 -23.76 -8.09 -3.51
C PRO A 69 -23.34 -8.30 -4.97
N PHE A 70 -22.05 -8.13 -5.30
CA PHE A 70 -21.53 -8.18 -6.67
C PHE A 70 -21.03 -9.58 -7.08
N TRP A 71 -20.96 -10.55 -6.17
CA TRP A 71 -20.44 -11.90 -6.47
C TRP A 71 -21.11 -12.58 -7.67
N LYS A 72 -22.44 -12.43 -7.80
CA LYS A 72 -23.21 -13.08 -8.87
C LYS A 72 -22.96 -12.47 -10.26
N ILE A 73 -22.58 -11.20 -10.31
CA ILE A 73 -22.35 -10.45 -11.56
C ILE A 73 -20.86 -10.19 -11.83
N LEU A 74 -19.99 -10.71 -10.97
CA LEU A 74 -18.55 -10.45 -11.01
C LEU A 74 -17.94 -10.82 -12.38
N GLY A 75 -18.40 -11.92 -12.99
CA GLY A 75 -17.96 -12.37 -14.31
C GLY A 75 -18.27 -11.39 -15.45
N HIS A 76 -19.22 -10.47 -15.26
CA HIS A 76 -19.59 -9.45 -16.22
C HIS A 76 -18.95 -8.08 -15.93
N MET A 77 -18.16 -7.96 -14.86
CA MET A 77 -17.51 -6.72 -14.44
C MET A 77 -15.98 -6.84 -14.57
N PRO A 78 -15.41 -6.76 -15.78
CA PRO A 78 -13.98 -6.97 -16.02
C PRO A 78 -13.08 -5.99 -15.25
N THR A 79 -13.54 -4.74 -15.06
CA THR A 79 -12.83 -3.72 -14.29
C THR A 79 -12.75 -4.07 -12.80
N LEU A 80 -13.79 -4.69 -12.24
CA LEU A 80 -13.82 -5.13 -10.85
C LEU A 80 -12.89 -6.34 -10.65
N ILE A 81 -12.85 -7.28 -11.59
CA ILE A 81 -11.88 -8.39 -11.58
C ILE A 81 -10.46 -7.85 -11.62
N ALA A 82 -10.17 -6.92 -12.54
CA ALA A 82 -8.85 -6.28 -12.63
C ALA A 82 -8.48 -5.61 -11.28
N LYS A 83 -9.41 -4.88 -10.66
CA LYS A 83 -9.20 -4.27 -9.34
C LYS A 83 -8.79 -5.32 -8.30
N LEU A 84 -9.50 -6.46 -8.25
CA LEU A 84 -9.17 -7.54 -7.31
C LEU A 84 -7.79 -8.14 -7.57
N CYS A 85 -7.41 -8.36 -8.83
CA CYS A 85 -6.06 -8.82 -9.18
C CYS A 85 -4.99 -7.83 -8.68
N PHE A 86 -5.20 -6.53 -8.87
CA PHE A 86 -4.27 -5.51 -8.35
C PHE A 86 -4.25 -5.44 -6.83
N VAL A 87 -5.38 -5.65 -6.14
CA VAL A 87 -5.42 -5.73 -4.67
C VAL A 87 -4.60 -6.92 -4.18
N THR A 88 -4.70 -8.09 -4.81
CA THR A 88 -3.86 -9.24 -4.50
C THR A 88 -2.38 -8.95 -4.72
N LEU A 89 -2.03 -8.30 -5.83
CA LEU A 89 -0.67 -7.85 -6.10
C LEU A 89 -0.16 -6.86 -5.03
N LEU A 90 -1.01 -5.93 -4.59
CA LEU A 90 -0.69 -4.98 -3.52
C LEU A 90 -0.36 -5.71 -2.21
N VAL A 91 -1.15 -6.71 -1.82
CA VAL A 91 -0.90 -7.52 -0.62
C VAL A 91 0.46 -8.21 -0.69
N ILE A 92 0.80 -8.79 -1.85
CA ILE A 92 2.11 -9.45 -2.07
C ILE A 92 3.24 -8.44 -1.92
N LEU A 93 3.13 -7.27 -2.57
CA LEU A 93 4.14 -6.21 -2.51
C LEU A 93 4.36 -5.70 -1.09
N VAL A 94 3.28 -5.39 -0.36
CA VAL A 94 3.35 -4.96 1.03
C VAL A 94 4.02 -6.05 1.89
N SER A 95 3.69 -7.32 1.68
CA SER A 95 4.31 -8.43 2.42
C SER A 95 5.82 -8.52 2.17
N ILE A 96 6.26 -8.41 0.91
CA ILE A 96 7.68 -8.41 0.53
C ILE A 96 8.41 -7.23 1.18
N ILE A 97 7.84 -6.02 1.08
CA ILE A 97 8.39 -4.80 1.71
C ILE A 97 8.59 -5.01 3.21
N THR A 98 7.62 -5.63 3.89
CA THR A 98 7.69 -5.91 5.33
C THR A 98 8.78 -6.90 5.69
N VAL A 99 8.95 -7.96 4.92
CA VAL A 99 10.01 -8.95 5.15
C VAL A 99 11.38 -8.29 4.99
N ILE A 100 11.58 -7.52 3.91
CA ILE A 100 12.85 -6.82 3.66
C ILE A 100 13.11 -5.78 4.76
N ALA A 101 12.11 -4.99 5.14
CA ALA A 101 12.24 -3.97 6.18
C ALA A 101 12.57 -4.58 7.57
N LYS A 102 11.89 -5.66 7.96
CA LYS A 102 12.19 -6.39 9.20
C LYS A 102 13.59 -7.00 9.17
N LYS A 103 14.04 -7.53 8.02
CA LYS A 103 15.39 -8.05 7.85
C LYS A 103 16.45 -6.95 7.96
N ALA A 104 16.21 -5.79 7.35
CA ALA A 104 17.09 -4.63 7.44
C ALA A 104 17.22 -4.11 8.88
N GLN A 105 16.11 -4.07 9.63
CA GLN A 105 16.12 -3.71 11.06
C GLN A 105 16.94 -4.70 11.90
N ARG A 106 16.74 -6.01 11.72
CA ARG A 106 17.45 -7.03 12.51
C ARG A 106 18.96 -7.04 12.24
N GLN A 107 19.38 -6.71 11.02
CA GLN A 107 20.78 -6.75 10.61
C GLN A 107 21.47 -5.39 10.73
N ASN A 108 20.78 -4.34 11.21
CA ASN A 108 21.28 -2.95 11.22
C ASN A 108 21.95 -2.53 9.89
N ASN A 109 21.42 -3.03 8.77
CA ASN A 109 22.01 -2.83 7.46
C ASN A 109 21.17 -1.84 6.63
N PRO A 110 21.49 -0.53 6.68
CA PRO A 110 20.76 0.49 5.95
C PRO A 110 20.85 0.32 4.43
N ALA A 111 21.85 -0.39 3.90
CA ALA A 111 21.93 -0.68 2.46
C ALA A 111 20.78 -1.59 1.97
N MET A 112 20.21 -2.42 2.85
CA MET A 112 19.02 -3.22 2.49
C MET A 112 17.77 -2.35 2.31
N LEU A 113 17.68 -1.19 2.96
CA LEU A 113 16.55 -0.27 2.81
C LEU A 113 16.53 0.38 1.43
N ALA A 114 17.68 0.52 0.76
CA ALA A 114 17.73 1.00 -0.62
C ALA A 114 16.97 0.07 -1.59
N ARG A 115 16.93 -1.25 -1.29
CA ARG A 115 16.17 -2.22 -2.08
C ARG A 115 14.65 -2.03 -1.96
N LEU A 116 14.16 -1.33 -0.93
CA LEU A 116 12.73 -1.06 -0.76
C LEU A 116 12.20 -0.01 -1.74
N LYS A 117 13.06 0.89 -2.25
CA LYS A 117 12.65 1.99 -3.14
C LYS A 117 11.86 1.52 -4.38
N PRO A 118 12.34 0.56 -5.19
CA PRO A 118 11.58 0.10 -6.36
C PRO A 118 10.24 -0.54 -5.97
N PHE A 119 10.21 -1.34 -4.89
CA PHE A 119 8.95 -1.94 -4.41
C PHE A 119 7.98 -0.89 -3.88
N GLY A 120 8.46 0.16 -3.21
CA GLY A 120 7.65 1.28 -2.74
C GLY A 120 7.03 2.07 -3.90
N MET A 121 7.80 2.35 -4.96
CA MET A 121 7.29 2.97 -6.19
C MET A 121 6.25 2.08 -6.87
N LEU A 122 6.54 0.78 -7.04
CA LEU A 122 5.59 -0.16 -7.63
C LEU A 122 4.30 -0.26 -6.82
N ASN A 123 4.41 -0.33 -5.48
CA ASN A 123 3.27 -0.34 -4.57
C ASN A 123 2.41 0.92 -4.71
N PHE A 124 3.06 2.08 -4.89
CA PHE A 124 2.37 3.33 -5.16
C PHE A 124 1.57 3.28 -6.47
N PHE A 125 2.19 2.87 -7.58
CA PHE A 125 1.51 2.76 -8.86
C PHE A 125 0.36 1.74 -8.83
N VAL A 126 0.57 0.59 -8.20
CA VAL A 126 -0.48 -0.42 -8.00
C VAL A 126 -1.64 0.15 -7.20
N GLY A 127 -1.36 0.84 -6.09
CA GLY A 127 -2.37 1.52 -5.28
C GLY A 127 -3.16 2.56 -6.07
N PHE A 128 -2.48 3.40 -6.85
CA PHE A 128 -3.12 4.39 -7.72
C PHE A 128 -4.03 3.74 -8.77
N THR A 129 -3.55 2.70 -9.45
CA THR A 129 -4.34 1.94 -10.42
C THR A 129 -5.59 1.32 -9.80
N ILE A 130 -5.52 0.83 -8.54
CA ILE A 130 -6.69 0.33 -7.81
C ILE A 130 -7.76 1.41 -7.64
N VAL A 131 -7.36 2.67 -7.36
CA VAL A 131 -8.29 3.80 -7.25
C VAL A 131 -8.96 4.08 -8.58
N VAL A 132 -8.19 4.16 -9.66
CA VAL A 132 -8.71 4.40 -11.01
C VAL A 132 -9.72 3.31 -11.40
N LEU A 133 -9.36 2.04 -11.20
CA LEU A 133 -10.26 0.92 -11.48
C LEU A 133 -11.50 0.93 -10.58
N ALA A 134 -11.39 1.39 -9.33
CA ALA A 134 -12.54 1.53 -8.44
C ALA A 134 -13.52 2.60 -8.96
N VAL A 135 -13.02 3.76 -9.39
CA VAL A 135 -13.87 4.80 -9.98
C VAL A 135 -14.53 4.28 -11.25
N LEU A 136 -13.78 3.65 -12.16
CA LEU A 136 -14.34 3.10 -13.40
C LEU A 136 -15.34 1.95 -13.21
N SER A 137 -15.27 1.22 -12.09
CA SER A 137 -16.18 0.10 -11.82
C SER A 137 -17.50 0.51 -11.18
N PHE A 138 -17.57 1.71 -10.59
CA PHE A 138 -18.70 2.16 -9.77
C PHE A 138 -19.19 3.57 -10.15
N HIS A 139 -18.69 4.13 -11.24
CA HIS A 139 -19.29 5.28 -11.93
C HIS A 139 -20.38 4.77 -12.88
#